data_AF-A0AAJ8MJG6-F1
#
_entry.id   AF-A0AAJ8MJG6-F1
#
_cell.length_a   1.000
_cell.length_b   1.000
_cell.length_c   1.000
_cell.angle_alpha   90.00
_cell.angle_beta   90.00
_cell.angle_gamma   90.00
#
_symmetry.space_group_name_H-M   'P 1'
#
loop_
_entity.id
_entity.type
_entity.pdbx_description
1 polymer ?
#
loop_
_entity_poly.entity_id
_entity_poly.type
_entity_poly.pdbx_seq_one_letter_code
_entity_poly.pdbx_strand_id
1 'polypeptide(L)'
;MTRSGLQQDVINLYRQGVRNAMSKTVEARQSFLLHLRYNFRNPPLGQRDYTAIEHQLRRMSRTLEMLSEPSTQRISISPEWKDWWAGEVQNARTRTKATSSPQSAASSESTTSLEQGPGGEIDGEETKKQVTKKDEGGRDRDQWGGKLPGHGGT
;
A
#
# COMPACT_ATOMS: atom_id res chain seq x y z
N MET A 1 23.77 9.40 12.60
CA MET A 1 23.78 9.51 11.12
C MET A 1 23.37 10.92 10.74
N THR A 2 24.28 11.64 10.08
CA THR A 2 24.03 12.99 9.56
C THR A 2 23.12 12.89 8.33
N ARG A 3 22.04 13.67 8.28
CA ARG A 3 21.17 13.74 7.11
C ARG A 3 21.76 14.72 6.09
N SER A 4 21.64 14.41 4.81
CA SER A 4 21.98 15.39 3.76
C SER A 4 21.01 16.57 3.76
N GLY A 5 21.41 17.71 3.19
CA GLY A 5 20.55 18.90 3.09
C GLY A 5 19.21 18.58 2.41
N LEU A 6 19.25 17.89 1.27
CA LEU A 6 18.04 17.48 0.54
C LEU A 6 17.13 16.58 1.37
N GLN A 7 17.68 15.61 2.11
CA GLN A 7 16.89 14.78 3.01
C GLN A 7 16.23 15.60 4.12
N GLN A 8 16.94 16.60 4.65
CA GLN A 8 16.39 17.49 5.67
C GLN A 8 15.24 18.33 5.10
N ASP A 9 15.35 18.80 3.86
CA ASP A 9 14.30 19.56 3.17
C ASP A 9 13.04 18.71 2.94
N VAL A 10 13.21 17.45 2.49
CA VAL A 10 12.09 16.50 2.37
C VAL A 10 11.35 16.32 3.70
N ILE A 11 12.10 16.12 4.78
CA ILE A 11 11.52 15.92 6.11
C ILE A 11 10.83 17.18 6.61
N ASN A 12 11.45 18.35 6.43
CA ASN A 12 10.90 19.63 6.85
C ASN A 12 9.58 19.91 6.13
N LEU A 13 9.55 19.71 4.81
CA LEU A 13 8.36 19.92 3.99
C LEU A 13 7.23 18.95 4.38
N TYR A 14 7.54 17.68 4.60
CA TYR A 14 6.56 16.70 5.07
C TYR A 14 5.98 17.11 6.43
N ARG A 15 6.83 17.50 7.39
CA ARG A 15 6.39 17.96 8.71
C ARG A 15 5.55 19.23 8.65
N GLN A 16 5.88 20.16 7.76
CA GLN A 16 5.07 21.35 7.52
C GLN A 16 3.69 20.98 6.99
N GLY A 17 3.61 20.09 5.99
CA GLY A 17 2.34 19.63 5.46
C GLY A 17 1.47 18.91 6.51
N VAL A 18 2.08 18.09 7.37
CA VAL A 18 1.36 17.47 8.49
C VAL A 18 0.84 18.51 9.48
N ARG A 19 1.63 19.53 9.84
CA ARG A 19 1.16 20.63 10.70
C ARG A 19 -0.02 21.37 10.08
N ASN A 20 0.05 21.65 8.77
CA ASN A 20 -1.04 22.27 8.02
C ASN A 20 -2.29 21.39 7.98
N ALA A 21 -2.14 20.06 7.86
CA ALA A 21 -3.28 19.14 7.91
C ALA A 21 -3.93 19.10 9.30
N MET A 22 -3.13 19.22 10.38
CA MET A 22 -3.63 19.20 11.75
C MET A 22 -4.41 20.46 12.13
N SER A 23 -4.13 21.60 11.50
CA SER A 23 -4.91 22.84 11.71
C SER A 23 -6.28 22.82 11.04
N LYS A 24 -6.55 21.87 10.13
CA LYS A 24 -7.86 21.68 9.49
C LYS A 24 -8.82 20.87 10.39
N THR A 25 -10.10 20.89 10.03
CA THR A 25 -11.16 20.12 10.70
C THR A 25 -10.88 18.62 10.67
N VAL A 26 -11.45 17.87 11.63
CA VAL A 26 -11.20 16.43 11.78
C VAL A 26 -11.57 15.63 10.53
N GLU A 27 -12.67 16.00 9.87
CA GLU A 27 -13.12 15.37 8.62
C GLU A 27 -12.14 15.61 7.47
N ALA A 28 -11.73 16.87 7.28
CA ALA A 28 -10.83 17.23 6.19
C ALA A 28 -9.41 16.72 6.42
N ARG A 29 -8.96 16.67 7.67
CA ARG A 29 -7.60 16.24 8.07
C ARG A 29 -7.21 14.91 7.44
N GLN A 30 -8.10 13.92 7.42
CA GLN A 30 -7.79 12.61 6.82
C GLN A 30 -7.51 12.73 5.33
N SER A 31 -8.27 13.56 4.61
CA SER A 31 -8.07 13.82 3.19
C SER A 31 -6.74 14.50 2.90
N PHE A 32 -6.38 15.51 3.71
CA PHE A 32 -5.10 16.21 3.59
C PHE A 32 -3.93 15.26 3.87
N LEU A 33 -4.00 14.45 4.93
CA LEU A 33 -2.96 13.48 5.27
C LEU A 33 -2.80 12.43 4.19
N LEU A 34 -3.90 11.94 3.60
CA LEU A 34 -3.85 10.98 2.50
C LEU A 34 -3.18 11.60 1.26
N HIS A 35 -3.57 12.81 0.89
CA HIS A 35 -2.92 13.54 -0.21
C HIS A 35 -1.41 13.69 0.00
N LEU A 36 -0.99 14.08 1.21
CA LEU A 36 0.42 14.18 1.60
C LEU A 36 1.15 12.83 1.49
N ARG A 37 0.60 11.78 2.09
CA ARG A 37 1.21 10.44 2.06
C ARG A 37 1.37 9.92 0.65
N TYR A 38 0.34 10.09 -0.18
CA TYR A 38 0.36 9.64 -1.56
C TYR A 38 1.43 10.37 -2.37
N ASN A 39 1.50 11.71 -2.32
CA ASN A 39 2.47 12.48 -3.13
C ASN A 39 3.93 12.30 -2.70
N PHE A 40 4.20 12.00 -1.43
CA PHE A 40 5.56 11.69 -0.97
C PHE A 40 5.98 10.26 -1.28
N ARG A 41 5.04 9.36 -1.59
CA ARG A 41 5.32 7.97 -1.95
C ARG A 41 5.29 7.72 -3.46
N ASN A 42 4.54 8.54 -4.20
CA ASN A 42 4.32 8.42 -5.63
C ASN A 42 4.79 9.69 -6.36
N PRO A 43 5.69 9.58 -7.37
CA PRO A 43 6.31 8.34 -7.86
C PRO A 43 7.31 7.74 -6.85
N PRO A 44 7.63 6.44 -6.96
CA PRO A 44 8.66 5.81 -6.14
C PRO A 44 10.05 6.34 -6.55
N LEU A 45 10.61 7.25 -5.75
CA LEU A 45 11.93 7.84 -5.97
C LEU A 45 13.00 7.13 -5.14
N GLY A 46 14.13 6.83 -5.76
CA GLY A 46 15.33 6.33 -5.11
C GLY A 46 16.17 7.46 -4.52
N GLN A 47 17.12 7.11 -3.66
CA GLN A 47 18.00 8.09 -2.98
C GLN A 47 18.93 8.85 -3.95
N ARG A 48 19.12 8.35 -5.17
CA ARG A 48 20.01 8.91 -6.19
C ARG A 48 19.28 9.81 -7.20
N ASP A 49 17.95 9.90 -7.11
CA ASP A 49 17.12 10.63 -8.07
C ASP A 49 16.99 12.10 -7.68
N TYR A 50 18.13 12.79 -7.50
CA TYR A 50 18.19 14.13 -6.92
C TYR A 50 17.29 15.15 -7.64
N THR A 51 17.35 15.17 -8.98
CA THR A 51 16.59 16.10 -9.82
C THR A 51 15.08 15.87 -9.70
N ALA A 52 14.65 14.61 -9.66
CA ALA A 52 13.26 14.24 -9.51
C ALA A 52 12.74 14.57 -8.10
N ILE A 53 13.56 14.35 -7.06
CA ILE A 53 13.24 14.72 -5.68
C ILE A 53 13.08 16.24 -5.58
N GLU A 54 14.02 17.02 -6.12
CA GLU A 54 13.93 18.48 -6.10
C GLU A 54 12.68 18.99 -6.83
N HIS A 55 12.39 18.44 -8.01
CA HIS A 55 11.18 18.80 -8.75
C HIS A 55 9.92 18.51 -7.93
N GLN A 56 9.85 17.34 -7.29
CA GLN A 56 8.74 16.96 -6.42
C GLN A 56 8.63 17.90 -5.21
N LEU A 57 9.74 18.30 -4.60
CA LEU A 57 9.76 19.27 -3.48
C LEU A 57 9.22 20.63 -3.92
N ARG A 58 9.65 21.15 -5.08
CA ARG A 58 9.17 22.44 -5.59
C ARG A 58 7.67 22.41 -5.87
N ARG A 59 7.19 21.33 -6.52
CA ARG A 59 5.77 21.12 -6.78
C ARG A 59 4.98 21.07 -5.47
N MET A 60 5.43 20.26 -4.51
CA MET A 60 4.71 20.09 -3.24
C MET A 60 4.74 21.34 -2.37
N SER A 61 5.83 22.11 -2.39
CA SER A 61 5.91 23.40 -1.68
C SER A 61 4.82 24.35 -2.16
N ARG A 62 4.64 24.48 -3.48
CA ARG A 62 3.58 25.32 -4.05
C ARG A 62 2.18 24.80 -3.70
N THR A 63 1.98 23.49 -3.74
CA THR A 63 0.70 22.88 -3.33
C THR A 63 0.41 23.14 -1.85
N LEU A 64 1.40 23.03 -0.96
CA LEU A 64 1.23 23.28 0.47
C LEU A 64 0.97 24.75 0.79
N GLU A 65 1.56 25.68 0.05
CA GLU A 65 1.28 27.12 0.18
C GLU A 65 -0.21 27.40 -0.06
N MET A 66 -0.74 26.93 -1.19
CA MET A 66 -2.17 27.03 -1.52
C MET A 66 -3.08 26.32 -0.50
N LEU A 67 -2.69 25.13 -0.05
CA LEU A 67 -3.46 24.36 0.94
C LEU A 67 -3.39 24.97 2.35
N SER A 68 -2.36 25.77 2.64
CA SER A 68 -2.19 26.41 3.94
C SER A 68 -3.21 27.52 4.17
N GLU A 69 -3.75 28.11 3.10
CA GLU A 69 -4.76 29.15 3.19
C GLU A 69 -5.99 28.68 4.00
N PRO A 70 -6.55 29.54 4.87
CA PRO A 70 -7.69 29.17 5.71
C PRO A 70 -8.98 28.96 4.90
N SER A 71 -9.07 29.56 3.70
CA SER A 71 -10.14 29.38 2.72
C SER A 71 -10.25 27.93 2.23
N THR A 72 -9.11 27.24 2.09
CA THR A 72 -9.05 25.86 1.60
C THR A 72 -9.35 24.89 2.74
N GLN A 73 -10.63 24.54 2.90
CA GLN A 73 -11.10 23.65 3.98
C GLN A 73 -11.20 22.17 3.57
N ARG A 74 -11.46 21.88 2.29
CA ARG A 74 -11.67 20.50 1.80
C ARG A 74 -10.82 20.22 0.55
N ILE A 75 -10.36 18.97 0.44
CA ILE A 75 -9.65 18.44 -0.73
C ILE A 75 -10.44 17.24 -1.24
N SER A 76 -10.69 17.18 -2.54
CA SER A 76 -11.21 15.98 -3.20
C SER A 76 -10.09 14.95 -3.33
N ILE A 77 -10.37 13.73 -2.90
CA ILE A 77 -9.45 12.60 -3.01
C ILE A 77 -9.93 11.72 -4.15
N SER A 78 -9.03 11.38 -5.07
CA SER A 78 -9.27 10.35 -6.09
C SER A 78 -9.55 8.98 -5.43
N PRO A 79 -10.46 8.14 -5.99
CA PRO A 79 -10.64 6.75 -5.54
C PRO A 79 -9.32 5.97 -5.50
N GLU A 80 -8.46 6.18 -6.50
CA GLU A 80 -7.14 5.55 -6.60
C GLU A 80 -6.28 5.74 -5.34
N TRP A 81 -6.29 6.94 -4.74
CA TRP A 81 -5.48 7.22 -3.55
C TRP A 81 -6.04 6.48 -2.32
N LYS A 82 -7.36 6.30 -2.26
CA LYS A 82 -8.02 5.55 -1.19
C LYS A 82 -7.69 4.07 -1.29
N ASP A 83 -7.73 3.52 -2.50
CA ASP A 83 -7.41 2.12 -2.77
C ASP A 83 -5.94 1.83 -2.46
N TRP A 84 -5.05 2.73 -2.88
CA TRP A 84 -3.63 2.67 -2.53
C TRP A 84 -3.42 2.65 -1.01
N TRP A 85 -4.08 3.54 -0.27
CA TRP A 85 -3.96 3.58 1.19
C TRP A 85 -4.55 2.35 1.87
N ALA A 86 -5.69 1.85 1.37
CA ALA A 86 -6.27 0.61 1.85
C ALA A 86 -5.28 -0.56 1.68
N GLY A 87 -4.63 -0.67 0.52
CA GLY A 87 -3.59 -1.66 0.27
C GLY A 87 -2.38 -1.53 1.21
N GLU A 88 -1.90 -0.31 1.43
CA GLU A 88 -0.76 -0.05 2.33
C GLU A 88 -1.09 -0.45 3.79
N VAL A 89 -2.32 -0.15 4.25
CA VAL A 89 -2.79 -0.55 5.59
C VAL A 89 -2.89 -2.08 5.70
N GLN A 90 -3.40 -2.77 4.68
CA GLN A 90 -3.45 -4.24 4.69
C GLN A 90 -2.04 -4.85 4.73
N ASN A 91 -1.11 -4.34 3.92
CA ASN A 91 0.29 -4.78 3.91
C ASN A 91 0.97 -4.56 5.28
N ALA A 92 0.69 -3.44 5.94
CA ALA A 92 1.21 -3.20 7.28
C ALA A 92 0.68 -4.26 8.28
N ARG A 93 -0.62 -4.59 8.22
CA ARG A 93 -1.25 -5.59 9.10
C ARG A 93 -0.74 -7.01 8.86
N THR A 94 -0.52 -7.40 7.60
CA THR A 94 0.04 -8.72 7.28
C THR A 94 1.49 -8.82 7.75
N ARG A 95 2.28 -7.75 7.60
CA ARG A 95 3.66 -7.70 8.08
C ARG A 95 3.74 -7.85 9.60
N THR A 96 2.88 -7.16 10.36
CA THR A 96 2.86 -7.32 11.82
C THR A 96 2.44 -8.72 12.24
N LYS A 97 1.46 -9.32 11.55
CA LYS A 97 1.00 -10.70 11.82
C LYS A 97 2.09 -11.74 11.56
N ALA A 98 2.88 -11.57 10.49
CA ALA A 98 3.99 -12.47 10.16
C ALA A 98 5.10 -12.43 11.23
N THR A 99 5.43 -11.23 11.74
CA THR A 99 6.44 -11.09 12.80
C THR A 99 5.93 -11.60 14.16
N SER A 100 4.63 -11.56 14.42
CA SER A 100 4.03 -11.98 15.70
C SER A 100 3.64 -13.47 15.75
N SER A 101 4.16 -14.33 14.87
CA SER A 101 3.92 -15.78 14.91
C SER A 101 5.19 -16.53 15.32
N PRO A 102 5.36 -16.87 16.61
CA PRO A 102 6.42 -17.75 17.08
C PRO A 102 5.93 -19.21 17.12
N GLN A 103 6.54 -20.06 16.30
CA GLN A 103 7.21 -21.31 16.67
C GLN A 103 6.67 -22.06 17.92
N SER A 104 5.39 -22.45 17.92
CA SER A 104 4.85 -23.50 18.80
C SER A 104 3.98 -24.45 17.99
N ALA A 105 4.62 -25.17 17.07
CA ALA A 105 4.05 -26.32 16.37
C ALA A 105 5.18 -27.30 16.04
N ALA A 106 5.91 -27.72 17.07
CA ALA A 106 6.79 -28.88 17.02
C ALA A 106 6.54 -29.70 18.29
N SER A 107 5.32 -30.20 18.42
CA SER A 107 4.96 -31.21 19.42
C SER A 107 4.58 -32.47 18.67
N SER A 108 5.54 -33.40 18.64
CA SER A 108 5.35 -34.82 18.88
C SER A 108 4.18 -35.51 18.17
N GLU A 109 4.44 -36.11 17.00
CA GLU A 109 3.63 -37.20 16.48
C GLU A 109 4.31 -38.52 16.84
N SER A 110 3.95 -39.05 18.01
CA SER A 110 4.33 -40.39 18.45
C SER A 110 3.57 -41.41 17.60
N THR A 111 4.30 -42.11 16.75
CA THR A 111 3.85 -43.35 16.11
C THR A 111 3.71 -44.43 17.18
N THR A 112 2.50 -44.84 17.53
CA THR A 112 2.28 -46.19 18.06
C THR A 112 1.00 -46.78 17.48
N SER A 113 1.23 -47.73 16.59
CA SER A 113 0.26 -48.71 16.13
C SER A 113 -0.32 -49.49 17.30
N LEU A 114 -1.63 -49.74 17.30
CA LEU A 114 -2.18 -50.96 17.87
C LEU A 114 -3.40 -51.40 17.05
N GLU A 115 -3.39 -52.69 16.76
CA GLU A 115 -4.18 -53.48 15.82
C GLU A 115 -5.61 -53.73 16.32
N GLN A 116 -6.61 -53.69 15.43
CA GLN A 116 -7.68 -54.71 15.45
C GLN A 116 -8.43 -54.80 14.11
N GLY A 117 -8.59 -56.05 13.64
CA GLY A 117 -9.19 -56.44 12.37
C GLY A 117 -10.74 -56.42 12.31
N PRO A 118 -11.36 -57.11 11.34
CA PRO A 118 -12.30 -56.49 10.40
C PRO A 118 -13.78 -56.85 10.63
N GLY A 119 -14.67 -56.03 10.06
CA GLY A 119 -16.05 -56.43 9.71
C GLY A 119 -17.12 -55.38 10.02
N GLY A 120 -17.91 -55.00 9.01
CA GLY A 120 -19.15 -54.25 9.21
C GLY A 120 -19.47 -53.21 8.15
N GLU A 121 -20.06 -53.66 7.05
CA GLU A 121 -20.79 -52.92 6.02
C GLU A 121 -21.90 -52.02 6.62
N ILE A 122 -22.06 -50.79 6.13
CA ILE A 122 -23.34 -50.17 5.68
C ILE A 122 -23.12 -48.78 5.07
N ASP A 123 -23.90 -48.55 4.03
CA ASP A 123 -24.05 -47.42 3.10
C ASP A 123 -24.28 -46.02 3.71
N GLY A 124 -24.03 -44.98 2.89
CA GLY A 124 -24.77 -43.71 3.02
C GLY A 124 -24.07 -42.42 2.62
N GLU A 125 -24.25 -42.05 1.35
CA GLU A 125 -24.58 -40.69 0.85
C GLU A 125 -23.61 -39.48 0.96
N GLU A 126 -23.36 -38.93 -0.24
CA GLU A 126 -22.91 -37.60 -0.67
C GLU A 126 -22.81 -36.43 0.33
N THR A 127 -21.78 -35.59 0.14
CA THR A 127 -21.99 -34.21 -0.33
C THR A 127 -20.69 -33.53 -0.81
N LYS A 128 -20.87 -32.76 -1.89
CA LYS A 128 -19.91 -32.02 -2.73
C LYS A 128 -18.80 -31.27 -1.98
N LYS A 129 -17.56 -31.42 -2.46
CA LYS A 129 -16.50 -30.41 -2.33
C LYS A 129 -16.06 -29.95 -3.72
N GLN A 130 -16.50 -28.76 -4.11
CA GLN A 130 -15.81 -27.96 -5.12
C GLN A 130 -14.52 -27.44 -4.49
N VAL A 131 -13.38 -27.89 -5.02
CA VAL A 131 -12.06 -27.36 -4.70
C VAL A 131 -11.46 -26.74 -5.95
N THR A 132 -10.92 -25.55 -5.71
CA THR A 132 -10.27 -24.56 -6.54
C THR A 132 -9.20 -25.08 -7.51
N LYS A 133 -9.25 -24.61 -8.76
CA LYS A 133 -8.04 -24.37 -9.58
C LYS A 133 -7.75 -22.87 -9.46
N LYS A 134 -6.68 -22.44 -8.80
CA LYS A 134 -5.24 -22.58 -9.09
C LYS A 134 -4.80 -21.71 -10.27
N ASP A 135 -4.14 -20.62 -9.87
CA ASP A 135 -3.01 -19.89 -10.47
C ASP A 135 -2.98 -19.64 -11.98
N GLU A 136 -2.82 -18.37 -12.33
CA GLU A 136 -1.82 -17.80 -13.25
C GLU A 136 -2.07 -16.28 -13.25
N GLY A 137 -1.12 -15.39 -12.94
CA GLY A 137 0.19 -15.28 -13.54
C GLY A 137 0.19 -14.04 -14.44
N GLY A 138 0.47 -12.85 -13.89
CA GLY A 138 0.54 -11.63 -14.70
C GLY A 138 0.69 -10.37 -13.87
N ARG A 139 1.94 -10.00 -13.52
CA ARG A 139 2.26 -8.64 -13.10
C ARG A 139 2.28 -7.80 -14.38
N ASP A 140 1.14 -7.20 -14.71
CA ASP A 140 1.04 -6.22 -15.81
C ASP A 140 1.93 -5.02 -15.49
N ARG A 141 3.11 -5.04 -16.10
CA ARG A 141 4.21 -4.10 -15.93
C ARG A 141 4.26 -3.17 -17.15
N ASP A 142 3.13 -2.60 -17.57
CA ASP A 142 3.06 -1.83 -18.83
C ASP A 142 2.11 -0.61 -18.80
N GLN A 143 2.03 0.13 -17.69
CA GLN A 143 1.21 1.37 -17.62
C GLN A 143 1.91 2.66 -18.10
N TRP A 144 3.10 2.61 -18.70
CA TRP A 144 3.81 3.80 -19.22
C TRP A 144 4.30 3.69 -20.67
N GLY A 145 3.68 2.82 -21.47
CA GLY A 145 3.96 2.65 -22.90
C GLY A 145 2.87 3.16 -23.83
N GLY A 146 2.07 4.15 -23.38
CA GLY A 146 1.00 4.76 -24.18
C GLY A 146 1.52 5.29 -25.51
N LYS A 147 1.27 4.51 -26.56
CA LYS A 147 1.44 4.82 -27.98
C LYS A 147 0.93 6.24 -28.23
N LEU A 148 1.81 7.18 -28.55
CA LEU A 148 1.42 8.45 -29.14
C LEU A 148 0.65 8.13 -30.44
N PRO A 149 -0.62 8.54 -30.60
CA PRO A 149 -1.27 8.41 -31.89
C PRO A 149 -0.52 9.30 -32.89
N GLY A 150 0.08 8.65 -33.89
CA GLY A 150 0.70 9.32 -35.01
C GLY A 150 -0.35 10.16 -35.73
N HIS A 151 -0.12 11.47 -35.77
CA HIS A 151 -0.83 12.36 -36.69
C HIS A 151 -0.11 12.28 -38.03
N GLY A 152 -0.65 11.46 -38.93
CA GLY A 152 -0.29 11.42 -40.34
C GLY A 152 -1.40 12.05 -41.19
N GLY A 153 -0.99 12.83 -42.19
CA GLY A 153 -1.83 13.42 -43.25
C GLY A 153 -2.36 14.80 -42.86
N THR A 154 -2.10 15.87 -43.60
CA THR A 154 -1.84 16.05 -45.05
C THR A 154 -0.82 17.13 -45.33
#